data_AF-A0A961WMA2-F1
#
_entry.id   AF-A0A961WMA2-F1
#
_cell.length_a   1.000
_cell.length_b   1.000
_cell.length_c   1.000
_cell.angle_alpha   90.00
_cell.angle_beta   90.00
_cell.angle_gamma   90.00
#
_symmetry.space_group_name_H-M   'P 1'
#
loop_
_entity.id
_entity.type
_entity.pdbx_description
1 polymer ?
#
loop_
_entity_poly.entity_id
_entity_poly.type
_entity_poly.pdbx_seq_one_letter_code
_entity_poly.pdbx_strand_id
1 'polypeptide(L)' 'MLGEDEDWLHELSLDMDPEDGHLWVQDINDREVPAFTQYGIECLKQIIADERASNSVPAPKRKP' A
#
# COMPACT_ATOMS: atom_id res chain seq x y z
N MET A 1 11.05 1.86 4.02
CA MET A 1 9.62 2.25 3.98
C MET A 1 9.48 3.46 3.08
N LEU A 2 8.41 3.53 2.29
CA LEU A 2 8.22 4.49 1.19
C LEU A 2 8.18 5.97 1.63
N GLY A 3 8.25 6.26 2.93
CA GLY A 3 8.28 7.61 3.48
C GLY A 3 6.91 8.28 3.53
N GLU A 4 5.86 7.48 3.36
CA GLU A 4 4.45 7.84 3.39
C GLU A 4 3.80 7.29 4.66
N ASP A 5 2.62 7.80 5.00
CA ASP A 5 1.84 7.36 6.15
C ASP A 5 1.31 5.93 5.94
N GLU A 6 1.39 5.10 6.99
CA GLU A 6 1.05 3.68 6.90
C GLU A 6 -0.45 3.45 6.64
N ASP A 7 -1.34 4.24 7.25
CA ASP A 7 -2.78 4.11 7.04
C ASP A 7 -3.13 4.44 5.58
N TRP A 8 -2.48 5.44 4.99
CA TRP A 8 -2.68 5.79 3.59
C TRP A 8 -2.11 4.75 2.63
N LEU A 9 -0.91 4.21 2.92
CA LEU A 9 -0.37 3.10 2.14
C LEU A 9 -1.27 1.86 2.21
N HIS A 10 -1.91 1.64 3.35
CA HIS A 10 -2.88 0.55 3.51
C HIS A 10 -4.08 0.74 2.58
N GLU A 11 -4.71 1.93 2.58
CA GLU A 11 -5.84 2.22 1.69
C GLU A 11 -5.48 2.02 0.22
N LEU A 12 -4.31 2.52 -0.22
CA LEU A 12 -3.86 2.32 -1.60
C LEU A 12 -3.58 0.85 -1.95
N SER A 13 -3.12 0.05 -0.98
CA SER A 13 -2.88 -1.38 -1.20
C SER A 13 -4.16 -2.20 -1.34
N LEU A 14 -5.32 -1.67 -0.92
CA LEU A 14 -6.61 -2.36 -1.09
C LEU A 14 -7.01 -2.49 -2.56
N ASP A 15 -6.47 -1.64 -3.44
CA ASP A 15 -6.68 -1.69 -4.89
C ASP A 15 -5.77 -2.70 -5.60
N MET A 16 -4.86 -3.37 -4.87
CA MET A 16 -3.92 -4.33 -5.44
C MET A 16 -4.42 -5.77 -5.30
N ASP A 17 -4.30 -6.53 -6.39
CA ASP A 17 -4.57 -7.96 -6.42
C ASP A 17 -3.32 -8.79 -6.02
N PRO A 18 -3.48 -10.10 -5.71
CA PRO A 18 -2.33 -10.99 -5.47
C PRO A 18 -1.30 -11.02 -6.61
N GLU A 19 -1.75 -10.85 -7.85
CA GLU A 19 -0.89 -10.81 -9.04
C GLU A 19 -0.02 -9.54 -9.09
N ASP A 20 -0.47 -8.46 -8.46
CA ASP A 20 0.32 -7.25 -8.25
C ASP A 20 1.34 -7.42 -7.14
N GLY A 21 1.41 -8.59 -6.50
CA GLY A 21 2.39 -8.88 -5.46
C GLY A 21 2.00 -8.32 -4.09
N HIS A 22 0.72 -8.02 -3.86
CA HIS A 22 0.12 -7.74 -2.55
C HIS A 22 -0.48 -9.03 -1.97
N LEU A 23 0.01 -9.46 -0.82
CA LEU A 23 -0.37 -10.73 -0.18
C LEU A 23 -0.82 -10.48 1.25
N TRP A 24 -1.64 -11.39 1.78
CA TRP A 24 -2.02 -11.39 3.19
C TRP A 24 -1.32 -12.53 3.93
N VAL A 25 -0.63 -12.20 5.01
CA VAL A 25 0.00 -13.18 5.90
C VAL A 25 -0.90 -13.34 7.12
N GLN A 26 -1.41 -14.55 7.31
CA GLN A 26 -2.22 -14.92 8.46
C GLN A 26 -1.34 -15.57 9.54
N ASP A 27 -1.41 -15.05 10.76
CA ASP A 27 -0.82 -15.65 11.96
C ASP A 27 -1.76 -16.70 12.57
N ILE A 28 -1.21 -17.56 13.45
CA ILE A 28 -1.95 -18.59 14.20
C ILE A 28 -2.99 -18.02 15.18
N ASN A 29 -2.95 -16.71 15.43
CA ASN A 29 -3.89 -15.98 16.29
C ASN A 29 -4.94 -15.21 15.48
N ASP A 30 -5.23 -15.64 14.25
CA ASP A 30 -6.20 -15.00 13.33
C ASP A 30 -5.90 -13.51 13.07
N ARG A 31 -4.62 -13.12 13.10
CA ARG A 31 -4.18 -11.79 12.69
C ARG A 31 -3.70 -11.83 11.25
N GLU A 32 -4.16 -10.87 10.47
CA GLU A 32 -3.74 -10.70 9.09
C GLU A 32 -2.91 -9.42 8.96
N VAL A 33 -1.79 -9.52 8.25
CA VAL A 33 -0.95 -8.37 7.91
C VAL A 33 -0.62 -8.38 6.42
N PRO A 34 -0.59 -7.21 5.76
CA PRO A 34 -0.20 -7.14 4.36
C PRO A 34 1.30 -7.42 4.22
N ALA A 35 1.66 -8.14 3.16
CA ALA A 35 3.02 -8.41 2.74
C ALA A 35 3.17 -8.11 1.25
N PHE A 36 4.35 -7.62 0.87
CA PHE A 36 4.62 -7.23 -0.50
C PHE A 36 5.84 -7.97 -1.04
N THR A 37 5.73 -8.45 -2.27
CA THR A 37 6.92 -8.85 -3.03
C THR A 37 7.70 -7.61 -3.48
N GLN A 38 8.92 -7.79 -3.99
CA GLN A 38 9.66 -6.67 -4.58
C GLN A 38 8.88 -6.03 -5.74
N TYR A 39 8.17 -6.82 -6.55
CA TYR A 39 7.30 -6.32 -7.62
C TYR A 39 6.12 -5.54 -7.06
N GLY A 40 5.48 -6.03 -5.99
CA GLY A 40 4.37 -5.31 -5.35
C GLY A 40 4.75 -3.97 -4.75
N ILE A 41 5.99 -3.82 -4.29
CA ILE A 41 6.50 -2.49 -3.92
C ILE A 41 6.61 -1.56 -5.12
N GLU A 42 6.97 -2.05 -6.31
CA GLU A 42 7.00 -1.21 -7.53
C GLU A 42 5.58 -0.88 -8.02
N CYS A 43 4.63 -1.83 -7.96
CA CYS A 43 3.22 -1.56 -8.26
C CYS A 43 2.63 -0.49 -7.33
N LEU A 44 2.86 -0.60 -6.02
CA LEU A 44 2.38 0.37 -5.04
C LEU A 44 2.95 1.78 -5.29
N LYS A 45 4.22 1.89 -5.73
CA LYS A 45 4.79 3.18 -6.15
C LYS A 45 4.10 3.77 -7.37
N GLN A 46 3.66 2.94 -8.31
CA GLN A 46 2.92 3.40 -9.49
C GLN A 46 1.54 3.94 -9.08
N ILE A 47 0.82 3.22 -8.22
CA ILE A 47 -0.46 3.67 -7.66
C ILE A 47 -0.31 5.03 -6.95
N ILE A 48 0.74 5.19 -6.12
CA ILE A 48 1.06 6.47 -5.47
C ILE A 48 1.28 7.60 -6.49
N ALA A 49 1.95 7.31 -7.60
CA ALA A 49 2.20 8.30 -8.66
C ALA A 49 0.91 8.70 -9.38
N ASP A 50 0.06 7.73 -9.70
CA ASP A 50 -1.23 7.95 -10.36
C ASP A 50 -2.20 8.73 -9.44
N GLU A 51 -2.18 8.43 -8.15
CA GLU A 51 -2.99 9.12 -7.15
C GLU A 51 -2.59 10.60 -7.01
N ARG A 52 -1.28 10.88 -7.00
CA ARG A 52 -0.76 12.26 -7.00
C ARG A 52 -1.11 13.01 -8.27
N ALA A 53 -1.18 12.33 -9.42
CA ALA A 53 -1.54 12.93 -10.69
C ALA A 53 -3.04 13.22 -10.81
N SER A 54 -3.89 12.35 -10.22
CA SER A 54 -5.35 12.48 -10.25
C SER A 54 -5.91 13.36 -9.13
N ASN A 55 -5.17 13.52 -8.03
CA ASN A 55 -5.55 14.29 -6.84
C ASN A 55 -6.85 13.77 -6.20
N SER A 56 -7.11 12.46 -6.29
CA SER A 56 -8.36 11.81 -5.89
C SER A 56 -8.39 11.43 -4.39
N VAL A 57 -7.23 11.17 -3.81
CA VAL A 57 -6.96 10.83 -2.41
C VAL A 57 -5.81 11.73 -1.95
N PRO A 58 -6.07 12.78 -1.16
CA PRO A 58 -5.02 13.66 -0.69
C PRO A 58 -4.06 12.88 0.22
N ALA A 59 -2.76 12.90 -0.13
CA ALA A 59 -1.73 12.34 0.73
C ALA A 59 -1.83 12.97 2.14
N PRO A 60 -1.82 12.17 3.21
CA PRO A 60 -1.94 12.71 4.55
C PRO A 60 -0.74 13.61 4.87
N LYS A 61 -0.99 14.63 5.69
CA LYS A 61 0.09 15.45 6.24
C LYS A 61 0.99 14.54 7.07
N ARG A 62 2.26 14.43 6.68
CA ARG A 62 3.29 13.73 7.46
C ARG A 62 3.17 14.11 8.94
N LYS A 63 2.94 13.13 9.81
CA LYS A 63 3.03 13.33 11.26
C LYS A 63 4.49 13.74 11.57
N PRO A 64 4.71 14.77 12.41
CA PRO A 64 6.04 15.29 12.71
C PRO A 64 6.92 14.28 13.44
#